data_AF-X1NBM4-F1
#
_entry.id   AF-X1NBM4-F1
#
_cell.length_a   1.000
_cell.length_b   1.000
_cell.length_c   1.000
_cell.angle_alpha   90.00
_cell.angle_beta   90.00
_cell.angle_gamma   90.00
#
_symmetry.space_group_name_H-M   'P 1'
#
loop_
_entity.id
_entity.type
_entity.pdbx_description
1 polymer ?
#
loop_
_entity_poly.entity_id
_entity_poly.type
_entity_poly.pdbx_seq_one_letter_code
_entity_poly.pdbx_strand_id
1 'polypeptide(L)'
;PLDWVWEFIKGDGVEFDYGCDFLECGTRKLYHAHDADEFLPFYCYLDFVTHRTIGWGFARTKTLAEGYERCDFRWRRGGETKKGWPPPFVKKEGD
;
A
#
# COMPACT_ATOMS: atom_id res chain seq x y z
N PRO A 1 19.99 -8.06 1.25
CA PRO A 1 18.98 -8.98 0.64
C PRO A 1 17.65 -8.87 1.39
N LEU A 2 16.51 -9.10 0.73
CA LEU A 2 15.16 -8.96 1.32
C LEU A 2 14.78 -7.54 1.78
N ASP A 3 15.47 -6.50 1.31
CA ASP A 3 15.18 -5.12 1.70
C ASP A 3 14.13 -4.47 0.77
N TRP A 4 13.65 -3.31 1.17
CA TRP A 4 12.85 -2.40 0.37
C TRP A 4 13.76 -1.46 -0.40
N VAL A 5 13.37 -1.16 -1.64
CA VAL A 5 13.98 -0.07 -2.41
C VAL A 5 12.85 0.88 -2.74
N TRP A 6 13.03 2.15 -2.38
CA TRP A 6 12.01 3.16 -2.58
C TRP A 6 12.62 4.53 -2.84
N GLU A 7 11.82 5.38 -3.48
CA GLU A 7 12.17 6.76 -3.75
C GLU A 7 11.10 7.70 -3.17
N PHE A 8 11.55 8.86 -2.71
CA PHE A 8 10.65 9.93 -2.28
C PHE A 8 10.05 10.64 -3.48
N ILE A 9 8.74 10.86 -3.43
CA ILE A 9 8.00 11.59 -4.44
C ILE A 9 7.53 12.92 -3.86
N LYS A 10 8.02 14.03 -4.42
CA LYS A 10 7.49 15.36 -4.12
C LYS A 10 6.08 15.48 -4.72
N GLY A 11 5.11 15.87 -3.90
CA GLY A 11 3.75 16.11 -4.37
C GLY A 11 3.60 17.39 -5.18
N ASP A 12 2.52 17.44 -5.96
CA ASP A 12 2.10 18.62 -6.72
C ASP A 12 1.36 19.65 -5.85
N GLY A 13 1.03 19.30 -4.61
CA GLY A 13 0.27 20.14 -3.69
C GLY A 13 -1.23 20.20 -4.00
N VAL A 14 -1.69 19.48 -5.03
CA VAL A 14 -3.08 19.40 -5.48
C VAL A 14 -3.64 18.03 -5.15
N GLU A 15 -3.10 16.98 -5.76
CA GLU A 15 -3.52 15.59 -5.59
C GLU A 15 -2.95 15.00 -4.30
N PHE A 16 -1.67 15.28 -4.02
CA PHE A 16 -0.98 14.83 -2.82
C PHE A 16 0.15 15.79 -2.43
N ASP A 17 0.54 15.77 -1.16
CA ASP A 17 1.61 16.62 -0.63
C ASP A 17 2.98 15.93 -0.74
N TYR A 18 3.02 14.62 -0.49
CA TYR A 18 4.21 13.79 -0.71
C TYR A 18 3.85 12.32 -0.89
N GLY A 19 4.80 11.54 -1.38
CA GLY A 19 4.63 10.11 -1.60
C GLY A 19 5.94 9.35 -1.51
N CYS A 20 5.82 8.03 -1.58
CA CYS A 20 6.93 7.11 -1.75
C CYS A 20 6.56 6.11 -2.85
N ASP A 21 7.48 5.86 -3.77
CA ASP A 21 7.36 4.77 -4.73
C ASP A 21 8.28 3.63 -4.31
N PHE A 22 7.69 2.50 -3.92
CA PHE A 22 8.45 1.29 -3.60
C PHE A 22 8.66 0.48 -4.88
N LEU A 23 9.92 0.33 -5.28
CA LEU A 23 10.38 -0.42 -6.45
C LEU A 23 10.72 -1.87 -6.09
N GLU A 24 11.13 -2.10 -4.84
CA GLU A 24 11.31 -3.42 -4.26
C GLU A 24 10.65 -3.51 -2.88
N CYS A 25 10.08 -4.68 -2.56
CA CYS A 25 9.39 -4.91 -1.30
C CYS A 25 9.98 -6.11 -0.57
N GLY A 26 10.49 -5.89 0.64
CA GLY A 26 11.02 -6.95 1.49
C GLY A 26 9.99 -8.01 1.83
N THR A 27 8.75 -7.60 2.15
CA THR A 27 7.68 -8.54 2.47
C THR A 27 7.30 -9.44 1.30
N ARG A 28 7.22 -8.89 0.08
CA ARG A 28 6.96 -9.70 -1.11
C ARG A 28 8.04 -10.77 -1.29
N LYS A 29 9.31 -10.38 -1.17
CA LYS A 29 10.44 -11.33 -1.27
C LYS A 29 10.38 -12.41 -0.19
N LEU A 30 10.02 -12.02 1.04
CA LEU A 30 9.86 -12.96 2.16
C LEU A 30 8.73 -13.96 1.88
N TYR A 31 7.55 -13.49 1.48
CA TYR A 31 6.39 -14.35 1.25
C TYR A 31 6.65 -15.31 0.10
N HIS A 32 7.26 -14.81 -0.98
CA HIS A 32 7.66 -15.64 -2.11
C HIS A 32 8.68 -16.73 -1.73
N ALA A 33 9.67 -16.40 -0.88
CA ALA A 33 10.65 -17.37 -0.40
C ALA A 33 10.05 -18.49 0.48
N HIS A 34 8.81 -18.33 0.94
CA HIS A 34 8.06 -19.28 1.74
C HIS A 34 6.84 -19.87 1.02
N ASP A 35 6.72 -19.67 -0.30
CA ASP A 35 5.56 -20.11 -1.10
C ASP A 35 4.21 -19.63 -0.52
N ALA A 36 4.17 -18.40 -0.01
CA ALA A 36 3.07 -17.82 0.77
C ALA A 36 2.47 -16.56 0.11
N ASP A 37 2.60 -16.42 -1.21
CA ASP A 37 2.16 -15.24 -1.97
C ASP A 37 0.64 -14.95 -1.81
N GLU A 38 -0.18 -15.95 -1.49
CA GLU A 38 -1.62 -15.80 -1.25
C GLU A 38 -1.97 -14.89 -0.06
N PHE A 39 -1.05 -14.74 0.90
CA PHE A 39 -1.22 -13.85 2.05
C PHE A 39 -0.77 -12.41 1.78
N LEU A 40 -0.01 -12.18 0.71
CA LEU A 40 0.58 -10.88 0.39
C LEU A 40 -0.48 -9.79 0.17
N PRO A 41 -1.62 -10.03 -0.51
CA PRO A 41 -2.68 -9.02 -0.65
C PRO A 41 -3.25 -8.56 0.69
N PHE A 42 -3.39 -9.46 1.66
CA PHE A 42 -3.83 -9.13 3.02
C PHE A 42 -2.82 -8.22 3.70
N TYR A 43 -1.53 -8.59 3.68
CA TYR A 43 -0.47 -7.77 4.24
C TYR A 43 -0.44 -6.37 3.62
N CYS A 44 -0.44 -6.28 2.28
CA CYS A 44 -0.44 -5.00 1.57
C CYS A 44 -1.68 -4.15 1.87
N TYR A 45 -2.81 -4.76 2.20
CA TYR A 45 -4.02 -4.00 2.50
C TYR A 45 -3.99 -3.39 3.92
N LEU A 46 -3.15 -3.92 4.82
CA LEU A 46 -2.90 -3.30 6.13
C LEU A 46 -2.32 -1.89 6.00
N ASP A 47 -1.67 -1.55 4.88
CA ASP A 47 -1.15 -0.20 4.62
C ASP A 47 -2.23 0.88 4.86
N PHE A 48 -3.49 0.62 4.50
CA PHE A 48 -4.59 1.59 4.68
C PHE A 48 -4.99 1.80 6.14
N VAL A 49 -4.70 0.84 7.01
CA VAL A 49 -4.90 0.96 8.46
C VAL A 49 -3.66 1.61 9.08
N THR A 50 -2.47 1.11 8.74
CA THR A 50 -1.18 1.60 9.26
C THR A 50 -0.96 3.09 9.00
N HIS A 51 -1.34 3.58 7.81
CA HIS A 51 -1.13 4.98 7.42
C HIS A 51 -2.35 5.88 7.68
N ARG A 52 -3.39 5.36 8.33
CA ARG A 52 -4.56 6.17 8.72
C ARG A 52 -4.15 7.08 9.87
N THR A 53 -4.15 8.39 9.64
CA THR A 53 -3.75 9.38 10.65
C THR A 53 -4.67 10.58 10.59
N ILE A 54 -5.07 11.12 11.76
CA ILE A 54 -5.95 12.29 11.83
C ILE A 54 -5.28 13.48 11.12
N GLY A 55 -6.06 14.17 10.28
CA GLY A 55 -5.58 15.30 9.48
C GLY A 55 -4.79 14.90 8.23
N TRP A 56 -4.74 13.61 7.88
CA TRP A 56 -4.07 13.09 6.69
C TRP A 56 -4.90 12.03 5.97
N GLY A 57 -4.89 12.09 4.63
CA GLY A 57 -5.39 11.05 3.76
C GLY A 57 -4.25 10.24 3.17
N PHE A 58 -4.43 8.92 3.11
CA PHE A 58 -3.52 7.99 2.46
C PHE A 58 -4.21 7.31 1.28
N ALA A 59 -3.50 7.24 0.14
CA ALA A 59 -3.94 6.54 -1.06
C ALA A 59 -2.82 5.68 -1.64
N ARG A 60 -3.23 4.56 -2.25
CA ARG A 60 -2.39 3.63 -3.00
C ARG A 60 -3.27 2.93 -4.04
N THR A 61 -2.79 2.89 -5.28
CA THR A 61 -3.55 2.41 -6.44
C THR A 61 -2.84 1.29 -7.20
N LYS A 62 -1.52 1.24 -7.11
CA LYS A 62 -0.63 0.25 -7.72
C LYS A 62 0.18 -0.44 -6.64
N THR A 63 0.46 -1.72 -6.85
CA THR A 63 1.21 -2.52 -5.90
C THR A 63 2.07 -3.56 -6.61
N LEU A 64 3.27 -3.81 -6.10
CA LEU A 64 4.14 -4.90 -6.58
C LEU A 64 3.47 -6.27 -6.42
N ALA A 65 2.58 -6.43 -5.44
CA ALA A 65 1.83 -7.67 -5.20
C ALA A 65 0.80 -7.95 -6.31
N GLU A 66 0.21 -6.92 -6.90
CA GLU A 66 -0.72 -7.03 -8.04
C GLU A 66 -0.01 -7.03 -9.39
N GLY A 67 1.33 -7.08 -9.40
CA GLY A 67 2.13 -7.16 -10.63
C GLY A 67 2.47 -5.80 -11.29
N TYR A 68 2.20 -4.68 -10.61
CA TYR A 68 2.67 -3.37 -11.09
C TYR A 68 4.17 -3.20 -10.89
N GLU A 69 4.71 -2.17 -11.54
CA GLU A 69 6.11 -1.76 -11.46
C GLU A 69 6.53 -1.19 -10.10
N ARG A 70 5.56 -0.73 -9.28
CA ARG A 70 5.79 -0.11 -7.98
C ARG A 70 4.57 -0.14 -7.08
N CYS A 71 4.78 0.09 -5.78
CA CYS A 71 3.72 0.52 -4.89
C CYS A 71 3.71 2.05 -4.77
N ASP A 72 2.60 2.71 -5.08
CA ASP A 72 2.48 4.17 -5.19
C ASP A 72 1.83 4.82 -3.95
N PHE A 73 2.59 4.97 -2.88
CA PHE A 73 2.06 5.54 -1.63
C PHE A 73 1.94 7.05 -1.76
N ARG A 74 0.76 7.61 -1.47
CA ARG A 74 0.47 9.05 -1.56
C ARG A 74 -0.21 9.55 -0.29
N TRP A 75 0.28 10.65 0.25
CA TRP A 75 -0.28 11.32 1.42
C TRP A 75 -0.74 12.74 1.11
N ARG A 76 -1.92 13.09 1.62
CA ARG A 76 -2.54 14.41 1.47
C ARG A 76 -2.93 14.98 2.82
N ARG A 77 -2.43 16.15 3.18
CA ARG A 77 -2.83 16.89 4.38
C ARG A 77 -4.28 17.32 4.23
N GLY A 78 -5.08 17.11 5.27
CA GLY A 78 -6.52 17.35 5.26
C GLY A 78 -7.30 16.40 4.35
N GLY A 79 -6.64 15.40 3.75
CA GLY A 79 -7.28 14.38 2.94
C GLY A 79 -7.94 13.29 3.78
N GLU A 80 -8.55 12.34 3.08
CA GLU A 80 -9.21 11.17 3.69
C GLU A 80 -8.63 9.86 3.15
N THR A 81 -8.46 8.88 4.03
CA THR A 81 -8.12 7.50 3.65
C THR A 81 -9.41 6.72 3.38
N LYS A 82 -9.76 6.55 2.10
CA LYS A 82 -11.04 5.93 1.68
C LYS A 82 -11.08 4.40 1.81
N LYS A 83 -9.93 3.74 1.67
CA LYS A 83 -9.78 2.29 1.82
C LYS A 83 -9.50 1.95 3.29
N GLY A 84 -9.84 0.75 3.73
CA GLY A 84 -9.66 0.31 5.11
C GLY A 84 -10.11 -1.13 5.30
N TRP A 85 -9.64 -1.76 6.39
CA TRP A 85 -9.94 -3.17 6.69
C TRP A 85 -11.41 -3.38 7.08
N PRO A 86 -12.07 -4.49 6.66
CA PRO A 86 -11.54 -5.61 5.88
C PRO A 86 -11.31 -5.28 4.39
N PRO A 87 -10.39 -5.97 3.70
CA PRO A 87 -10.19 -5.81 2.27
C PRO A 87 -11.43 -6.21 1.46
N PRO A 88 -11.68 -5.58 0.29
CA PRO A 88 -12.88 -5.82 -0.49
C PRO A 88 -12.95 -7.22 -1.11
N PHE A 89 -11.83 -7.94 -1.17
CA PHE A 89 -11.76 -9.32 -1.66
C PHE A 89 -12.11 -10.37 -0.60
N VAL A 90 -12.27 -9.96 0.66
CA VAL A 90 -12.80 -10.85 1.70
C VAL A 90 -14.32 -10.85 1.57
N LYS A 91 -14.89 -11.97 1.12
CA LYS A 91 -16.35 -12.17 1.13
C LYS A 91 -16.85 -12.10 2.56
N LYS A 92 -17.96 -11.41 2.79
CA LYS A 92 -18.65 -11.50 4.07
C LYS A 92 -19.43 -12.81 4.10
N GLU A 93 -19.58 -13.39 5.28
CA GLU A 93 -20.46 -14.54 5.47
C GLU A 93 -21.88 -14.13 5.01
N GLY A 94 -22.36 -14.73 3.91
CA GLY A 94 -23.65 -14.42 3.30
C GLY A 94 -23.64 -13.71 1.93
N ASP A 95 -22.46 -13.45 1.34
CA ASP A 95 -22.30 -12.99 -0.07
C ASP A 95 -22.27 -14.13 -1.10
#